data_AF-A0A832TU67-F1
#
_entry.id   AF-A0A832TU67-F1
#
_cell.length_a   1.000
_cell.length_b   1.000
_cell.length_c   1.000
_cell.angle_alpha   90.00
_cell.angle_beta   90.00
_cell.angle_gamma   90.00
#
_symmetry.space_group_name_H-M   'P 1'
#
loop_
_entity.id
_entity.type
_entity.pdbx_description
1 polymer ?
#
loop_
_entity_poly.entity_id
_entity_poly.type
_entity_poly.pdbx_seq_one_letter_code
_entity_poly.pdbx_strand_id
1 'polypeptide(L)'
;MGLIGYDVNKYSPRQMVMIPMVILILSLAILGYNMATIGMPVRPGIDFSGGTAVTLFTTDTPSQLEQKFQGYPLLSVGEGVNNGKYLKFGPMDDTSVQSLAALIGAEYPDAKIDQIGASFGKTLQQQALVALIISFIGMALVVFLAFRVFVPAIAVIFCAFTDITMTAAGMSLVGIDLSLPTVAALLMLIGYSVDSDILLTMRVLKRQGKLEEKLSGAFQTGIIMTTTTIAAVAAMWVVAFAGQITVIWEIATVLLIGLVLDMMNTWLTNAGIIKWFVTTRGGK
;
A
#
# COMPACT_ATOMS: atom_id res chain seq x y z
N MET A 1 11.28 -2.25 -32.53
CA MET A 1 11.85 -3.09 -31.48
C MET A 1 10.74 -3.45 -30.50
N GLY A 2 10.07 -4.58 -30.74
CA GLY A 2 9.01 -5.08 -29.88
C GLY A 2 9.63 -5.93 -28.77
N LEU A 3 9.76 -5.36 -27.56
CA LEU A 3 10.43 -6.05 -26.45
C LEU A 3 9.49 -6.84 -25.54
N ILE A 4 8.17 -6.77 -25.69
CA ILE A 4 7.24 -7.63 -24.95
C ILE A 4 6.04 -7.97 -25.82
N GLY A 5 6.09 -9.12 -26.50
CA GLY A 5 4.96 -9.69 -27.24
C GLY A 5 3.98 -10.40 -26.31
N TYR A 6 3.43 -9.71 -25.31
CA TYR A 6 2.31 -10.25 -24.54
C TYR A 6 1.01 -9.93 -25.27
N ASP A 7 0.41 -10.97 -25.88
CA ASP A 7 -0.90 -10.85 -26.50
C ASP A 7 -2.00 -11.06 -25.45
N VAL A 8 -2.48 -9.95 -24.91
CA VAL A 8 -3.62 -9.90 -23.97
C VAL A 8 -4.86 -10.60 -24.56
N ASN A 9 -4.96 -10.72 -25.89
CA ASN A 9 -6.12 -11.31 -26.55
C ASN A 9 -6.14 -12.84 -26.50
N LYS A 10 -5.00 -13.49 -26.27
CA LYS A 10 -4.86 -14.95 -26.31
C LYS A 10 -5.72 -15.69 -25.27
N TYR A 11 -6.01 -15.05 -24.13
CA TYR A 11 -6.76 -15.68 -23.04
C TYR A 11 -8.24 -15.31 -23.04
N SER A 12 -9.07 -16.28 -22.63
CA SER A 12 -10.49 -16.04 -22.39
C SER A 12 -10.67 -15.16 -21.14
N PRO A 13 -11.74 -14.34 -21.07
CA PRO A 13 -12.01 -13.50 -19.90
C PRO A 13 -11.98 -14.25 -18.56
N ARG A 14 -12.48 -15.50 -18.53
CA ARG A 14 -12.49 -16.34 -17.32
C ARG A 14 -11.09 -16.77 -16.89
N GLN A 15 -10.20 -17.06 -17.85
CA GLN A 15 -8.82 -17.45 -17.54
C GLN A 15 -8.00 -16.26 -17.04
N MET A 16 -8.26 -15.06 -17.56
CA MET A 16 -7.58 -13.84 -17.11
C MET A 16 -7.88 -13.55 -15.64
N VAL A 17 -9.16 -13.56 -15.25
CA VAL A 17 -9.59 -13.23 -13.87
C VAL A 17 -9.17 -14.30 -12.83
N MET A 18 -8.90 -15.54 -13.25
CA MET A 18 -8.65 -16.64 -12.31
C MET A 18 -7.43 -16.43 -11.41
N ILE A 19 -6.30 -15.97 -11.97
CA ILE A 19 -5.04 -15.82 -11.21
C ILE A 19 -5.17 -14.73 -10.13
N PRO A 20 -5.60 -13.49 -10.45
CA PRO A 20 -5.83 -12.47 -9.42
C PRO A 20 -6.82 -12.91 -8.35
N MET A 21 -7.87 -13.64 -8.71
CA MET A 21 -8.85 -14.11 -7.72
C MET A 21 -8.27 -15.10 -6.72
N VAL A 22 -7.37 -15.99 -7.14
CA VAL A 22 -6.66 -16.89 -6.21
C VAL A 22 -5.80 -16.09 -5.24
N ILE A 23 -5.06 -15.09 -5.75
CA ILE A 23 -4.23 -14.21 -4.92
C ILE A 23 -5.09 -13.38 -3.96
N LEU A 24 -6.27 -12.92 -4.40
CA LEU A 24 -7.22 -12.19 -3.55
C LEU A 24 -7.71 -13.07 -2.40
N ILE A 25 -8.08 -14.33 -2.69
CA ILE A 25 -8.54 -15.27 -1.66
C ILE A 25 -7.44 -15.53 -0.63
N LEU A 26 -6.20 -15.75 -1.08
CA LEU A 26 -5.05 -15.90 -0.18
C LEU A 26 -4.80 -14.65 0.66
N SER A 27 -4.90 -13.47 0.04
CA SER A 27 -4.74 -12.18 0.73
C SER A 27 -5.82 -11.99 1.79
N LEU A 28 -7.08 -12.27 1.47
CA LEU A 28 -8.19 -12.22 2.42
C LEU A 28 -8.02 -13.23 3.57
N ALA A 29 -7.47 -14.42 3.30
CA ALA A 29 -7.17 -15.40 4.34
C ALA A 29 -6.09 -14.89 5.31
N ILE A 30 -5.01 -14.28 4.79
CA ILE A 30 -3.95 -13.66 5.60
C ILE A 30 -4.52 -12.53 6.46
N LEU A 31 -5.26 -11.60 5.85
CA LEU A 31 -5.86 -10.48 6.58
C LEU A 31 -6.93 -10.93 7.59
N GLY A 32 -7.70 -11.98 7.26
CA GLY A 32 -8.68 -12.58 8.16
C GLY A 32 -8.03 -13.25 9.37
N TYR A 33 -6.91 -13.96 9.15
CA TYR A 33 -6.09 -14.50 10.22
C TYR A 33 -5.55 -13.37 11.13
N ASN A 34 -4.96 -12.33 10.54
CA ASN A 34 -4.46 -11.17 11.29
C ASN A 34 -5.57 -10.47 12.08
N MET A 35 -6.76 -10.32 11.48
CA MET A 35 -7.92 -9.75 12.15
C MET A 35 -8.31 -10.58 13.38
N ALA A 36 -8.27 -11.91 13.28
CA ALA A 36 -8.59 -12.79 14.40
C ALA A 36 -7.54 -12.76 15.53
N THR A 37 -6.27 -12.58 15.20
CA THR A 37 -5.17 -12.61 16.19
C THR A 37 -4.81 -11.24 16.77
N ILE A 38 -4.83 -10.19 15.95
CA ILE A 38 -4.35 -8.84 16.29
C ILE A 38 -5.52 -7.86 16.46
N GLY A 39 -6.73 -8.23 16.02
CA GLY A 39 -7.90 -7.35 16.04
C GLY A 39 -7.93 -6.30 14.92
N MET A 40 -6.96 -6.37 13.99
CA MET A 40 -6.85 -5.50 12.82
C MET A 40 -6.27 -6.27 11.62
N PRO A 41 -6.60 -5.86 10.37
CA PRO A 41 -6.20 -6.61 9.18
C PRO A 41 -4.68 -6.60 8.96
N VAL A 42 -4.03 -5.51 9.34
CA VAL A 42 -2.57 -5.33 9.31
C VAL A 42 -2.12 -4.91 10.70
N ARG A 43 -0.91 -5.32 11.10
CA ARG A 43 -0.32 -4.96 12.39
C ARG A 43 -0.26 -3.42 12.53
N PRO A 44 -0.78 -2.82 13.62
CA PRO A 44 -0.66 -1.38 13.82
C PRO A 44 0.76 -0.98 14.17
N GLY A 45 1.20 0.13 13.60
CA GLY A 45 2.34 0.89 14.09
C GLY A 45 1.98 1.74 15.29
N ILE A 46 3.00 2.36 15.88
CA ILE A 46 2.89 3.23 17.07
C ILE A 46 1.86 4.36 16.91
N ASP A 47 1.63 4.85 15.69
CA ASP A 47 0.64 5.90 15.40
C ASP A 47 -0.78 5.46 15.72
N PHE A 48 -1.07 4.16 15.59
CA PHE A 48 -2.40 3.60 15.80
C PHE A 48 -2.51 2.84 17.11
N SER A 49 -1.49 2.10 17.53
CA SER A 49 -1.52 1.40 18.82
C SER A 49 -1.33 2.35 20.01
N GLY A 50 -0.74 3.52 19.78
CA GLY A 50 -0.06 4.29 20.82
C GLY A 50 1.35 3.74 21.05
N GLY A 51 2.23 4.60 21.55
CA GLY A 51 3.63 4.26 21.75
C GLY A 51 4.53 5.49 21.86
N THR A 52 5.82 5.24 22.00
CA THR A 52 6.84 6.29 22.07
C THR A 52 7.90 6.03 21.01
N ALA A 53 8.15 7.01 20.15
CA ALA A 53 9.28 7.01 19.22
C ALA A 53 10.42 7.83 19.79
N VAL A 54 11.63 7.32 19.71
CA VAL A 54 12.84 8.01 20.17
C VAL A 54 13.83 8.04 19.02
N THR A 55 14.26 9.24 18.64
CA THR A 55 15.38 9.44 17.71
C THR A 55 16.58 9.92 18.51
N LEU A 56 17.66 9.14 18.51
CA LEU A 56 18.89 9.47 19.23
C LEU A 56 20.10 9.31 18.30
N PHE A 57 21.20 10.00 18.61
CA PHE A 57 22.46 9.87 17.85
C PHE A 57 23.49 9.20 18.75
N THR A 58 23.87 7.96 18.44
CA THR A 58 24.80 7.16 19.25
C THR A 58 25.64 6.22 18.40
N THR A 59 26.87 5.97 18.86
CA THR A 59 27.74 4.91 18.32
C THR A 59 27.33 3.52 18.78
N ASP A 60 26.39 3.40 19.72
CA ASP A 60 25.93 2.10 20.21
C ASP A 60 25.27 1.28 19.10
N THR A 61 25.56 -0.02 19.13
CA THR A 61 24.96 -0.99 18.22
C THR A 61 23.49 -1.23 18.56
N PRO A 62 22.64 -1.62 17.59
CA PRO A 62 21.24 -1.96 17.84
C PRO A 62 21.07 -2.98 18.97
N SER A 63 21.92 -4.01 19.02
CA SER A 63 21.86 -5.04 20.08
C SER A 63 22.20 -4.50 21.47
N GLN A 64 23.09 -3.51 21.58
CA GLN A 64 23.37 -2.84 22.86
C GLN A 64 22.17 -2.03 23.33
N LEU A 65 21.51 -1.33 22.40
CA LEU A 65 20.28 -0.57 22.69
C LEU A 65 19.14 -1.52 23.08
N GLU A 66 18.97 -2.63 22.38
CA GLU A 66 17.98 -3.66 22.73
C GLU A 66 18.20 -4.17 24.16
N GLN A 67 19.44 -4.51 24.52
CA GLN A 67 19.77 -4.97 25.87
C GLN A 67 19.54 -3.88 26.91
N LYS A 68 19.90 -2.62 26.61
CA LYS A 68 19.77 -1.49 27.52
C LYS A 68 18.33 -1.14 27.82
N PHE A 69 17.46 -1.24 26.83
CA PHE A 69 16.04 -0.92 26.93
C PHE A 69 15.12 -2.14 27.08
N GLN A 70 15.65 -3.32 27.41
CA GLN A 70 14.87 -4.55 27.64
C GLN A 70 13.78 -4.41 28.72
N GLY A 71 13.94 -3.47 29.66
CA GLY A 71 12.94 -3.15 30.68
C GLY A 71 11.71 -2.40 30.17
N TYR A 72 11.73 -1.95 28.92
CA TYR A 72 10.64 -1.24 28.25
C TYR A 72 10.08 -2.09 27.10
N PRO A 73 8.82 -1.87 26.67
CA PRO A 73 8.22 -2.58 25.54
C PRO A 73 8.81 -2.10 24.19
N LEU A 74 10.09 -2.38 23.96
CA LEU A 74 10.80 -2.06 22.74
C LEU A 74 10.29 -2.94 21.59
N LEU A 75 9.80 -2.33 20.51
CA LEU A 75 9.26 -2.99 19.34
C LEU A 75 10.30 -3.15 18.24
N SER A 76 11.11 -2.12 18.00
CA SER A 76 12.19 -2.15 17.01
C SER A 76 13.23 -1.07 17.23
N VAL A 77 14.46 -1.36 16.78
CA VAL A 77 15.57 -0.41 16.69
C VAL A 77 15.95 -0.28 15.21
N GLY A 78 15.66 0.88 14.63
CA GLY A 78 16.08 1.27 13.31
C GLY A 78 17.42 1.99 13.34
N GLU A 79 18.20 1.84 12.28
CA GLU A 79 19.38 2.66 12.03
C GLU A 79 19.03 3.79 11.06
N GLY A 80 19.66 4.95 11.26
CA GLY A 80 19.54 6.14 10.44
C GLY A 80 20.92 6.74 10.14
N VAL A 81 20.93 7.74 9.26
CA VAL A 81 22.17 8.41 8.82
C VAL A 81 22.89 9.09 9.98
N ASN A 82 24.22 9.19 9.90
CA ASN A 82 25.08 9.89 10.86
C ASN A 82 24.93 9.36 12.30
N ASN A 83 24.93 8.04 12.48
CA ASN A 83 24.74 7.38 13.78
C ASN A 83 23.38 7.67 14.45
N GLY A 84 22.41 8.18 13.68
CA GLY A 84 21.03 8.25 14.13
C GLY A 84 20.48 6.84 14.36
N LYS A 85 19.73 6.64 15.44
CA LYS A 85 18.98 5.42 15.74
C LYS A 85 17.55 5.81 16.06
N TYR A 86 16.61 5.01 15.58
CA TYR A 86 15.18 5.22 15.75
C TYR A 86 14.57 4.07 16.53
N LEU A 87 14.22 4.29 17.79
CA LEU A 87 13.64 3.28 18.66
C LEU A 87 12.13 3.46 18.71
N LYS A 88 11.39 2.40 18.43
CA LYS A 88 9.93 2.36 18.58
C LYS A 88 9.58 1.57 19.83
N PHE A 89 8.87 2.19 20.77
CA PHE A 89 8.33 1.56 21.96
C PHE A 89 6.81 1.46 21.87
N GLY A 90 6.26 0.34 22.37
CA GLY A 90 4.82 0.14 22.46
C GLY A 90 4.15 1.02 23.53
N PRO A 91 2.83 0.90 23.68
CA PRO A 91 2.09 1.60 24.72
C PRO A 91 2.63 1.25 26.11
N MET A 92 2.85 2.25 26.95
CA MET A 92 3.22 2.10 28.35
C MET A 92 2.52 3.17 29.20
N ASP A 93 2.51 2.97 30.51
CA ASP A 93 1.98 3.88 31.52
C ASP A 93 2.83 5.15 31.65
N ASP A 94 2.21 6.26 32.06
CA ASP A 94 2.85 7.58 32.15
C ASP A 94 4.11 7.57 33.02
N THR A 95 4.12 6.75 34.08
CA THR A 95 5.27 6.52 34.96
C THR A 95 6.45 5.88 34.21
N SER A 96 6.20 4.89 33.37
CA SER A 96 7.23 4.27 32.54
C SER A 96 7.74 5.24 31.47
N VAL A 97 6.86 6.03 30.84
CA VAL A 97 7.27 7.04 29.85
C VAL A 97 8.17 8.09 30.49
N GLN A 98 7.82 8.59 31.67
CA GLN A 98 8.65 9.57 32.39
C GLN A 98 10.01 8.98 32.76
N SER A 99 10.05 7.73 33.22
CA SER A 99 11.31 7.05 33.54
C SER A 99 12.18 6.86 32.29
N LEU A 100 11.57 6.49 31.15
CA LEU A 100 12.24 6.33 29.87
C LEU A 100 12.81 7.66 29.37
N ALA A 101 12.01 8.73 29.44
CA ALA A 101 12.43 10.07 29.05
C ALA A 101 13.56 10.60 29.95
N ALA A 102 13.53 10.33 31.25
CA ALA A 102 14.60 10.70 32.16
C ALA A 102 15.91 9.94 31.86
N LEU A 103 15.82 8.63 31.59
CA LEU A 103 16.98 7.81 31.22
C LEU A 103 17.59 8.26 29.89
N ILE A 104 16.76 8.50 28.88
CA ILE A 104 17.20 9.00 27.58
C ILE A 104 17.80 10.40 27.73
N GLY A 105 17.16 11.32 28.46
CA GLY A 105 17.67 12.68 28.64
C GLY A 105 19.00 12.74 29.39
N ALA A 106 19.27 11.79 30.28
CA ALA A 106 20.53 11.71 31.02
C ALA A 106 21.70 11.22 30.14
N GLU A 107 21.44 10.28 29.24
CA GLU A 107 22.50 9.64 28.43
C GLU A 107 22.60 10.18 27.00
N TYR A 108 21.50 10.67 26.45
CA TYR A 108 21.35 11.17 25.09
C TYR A 108 20.62 12.52 25.10
N PRO A 109 21.31 13.61 25.52
CA PRO A 109 20.68 14.92 25.68
C PRO A 109 20.08 15.50 24.39
N ASP A 110 20.59 15.09 23.23
CA ASP A 110 20.10 15.53 21.90
C ASP A 110 18.99 14.62 21.34
N ALA A 111 18.48 13.66 22.12
CA ALA A 111 17.44 12.75 21.67
C ALA A 111 16.07 13.44 21.55
N LYS A 112 15.36 13.15 20.46
CA LYS A 112 13.98 13.57 20.25
C LYS A 112 13.02 12.46 20.64
N ILE A 113 12.08 12.75 21.53
CA ILE A 113 11.04 11.82 21.98
C ILE A 113 9.69 12.30 21.46
N ASP A 114 9.03 11.48 20.65
CA ASP A 114 7.69 11.71 20.13
C ASP A 114 6.75 10.65 20.73
N GLN A 115 5.81 11.06 21.57
CA GLN A 115 4.85 10.14 22.21
C GLN A 115 3.46 10.28 21.61
N ILE A 116 2.83 9.13 21.34
CA ILE A 116 1.44 9.05 20.87
C ILE A 116 0.62 8.28 21.91
N GLY A 117 -0.38 8.94 22.49
CA GLY A 117 -1.31 8.32 23.42
C GLY A 117 -2.24 7.32 22.73
N ALA A 118 -2.57 6.22 23.40
CA ALA A 118 -3.43 5.16 22.84
C ALA A 118 -4.84 5.66 22.46
N SER A 119 -5.39 6.65 23.19
CA SER A 119 -6.68 7.28 22.85
C SER A 119 -6.58 8.05 21.53
N PHE A 120 -5.52 8.82 21.35
CA PHE A 120 -5.26 9.56 20.11
C PHE A 120 -5.03 8.62 18.93
N GLY A 121 -4.29 7.52 19.13
CA GLY A 121 -4.09 6.49 18.12
C GLY A 121 -5.40 5.86 17.64
N LYS A 122 -6.36 5.58 18.54
CA LYS A 122 -7.71 5.13 18.14
C LYS A 122 -8.46 6.17 17.30
N THR A 123 -8.34 7.45 17.62
CA THR A 123 -8.91 8.52 16.79
C THR A 123 -8.28 8.54 15.40
N LEU A 124 -6.96 8.40 15.30
CA LEU A 124 -6.25 8.33 14.02
C LEU A 124 -6.68 7.11 13.20
N GLN A 125 -6.88 5.94 13.83
CA GLN A 125 -7.42 4.75 13.16
C GLN A 125 -8.80 5.02 12.54
N GLN A 126 -9.70 5.64 13.30
CA GLN A 126 -11.04 6.00 12.82
C GLN A 126 -10.97 6.98 11.66
N GLN A 127 -10.11 8.00 11.76
CA GLN A 127 -9.90 8.98 10.69
C GLN A 127 -9.33 8.33 9.42
N ALA A 128 -8.36 7.43 9.57
CA ALA A 128 -7.79 6.67 8.45
C ALA A 128 -8.86 5.81 7.74
N LEU A 129 -9.73 5.14 8.51
CA LEU A 129 -10.83 4.35 7.96
C LEU A 129 -11.85 5.25 7.23
N VAL A 130 -12.21 6.39 7.82
CA VAL A 130 -13.11 7.36 7.18
C VAL A 130 -12.50 7.92 5.90
N ALA A 131 -11.21 8.27 5.91
CA ALA A 131 -10.50 8.74 4.72
C ALA A 131 -10.54 7.70 3.60
N LEU A 132 -10.31 6.42 3.93
CA LEU A 132 -10.38 5.33 2.97
C LEU A 132 -11.79 5.20 2.37
N ILE A 133 -12.85 5.23 3.20
CA ILE A 133 -14.24 5.19 2.70
C ILE A 133 -14.54 6.38 1.78
N ILE A 134 -14.15 7.59 2.17
CA ILE A 134 -14.34 8.80 1.36
C ILE A 134 -13.59 8.69 0.03
N SER A 135 -12.36 8.17 0.02
CA SER A 135 -11.59 7.93 -1.20
C SER A 135 -12.29 6.94 -2.13
N PHE A 136 -12.84 5.83 -1.61
CA PHE A 136 -13.62 4.88 -2.41
C PHE A 136 -14.89 5.50 -3.00
N ILE A 137 -15.64 6.28 -2.21
CA ILE A 137 -16.85 6.95 -2.68
C ILE A 137 -16.51 8.00 -3.73
N GLY A 138 -15.49 8.83 -3.49
CA GLY A 138 -15.03 9.86 -4.42
C GLY A 138 -14.58 9.26 -5.75
N MET A 139 -13.78 8.20 -5.69
CA MET A 139 -13.38 7.42 -6.86
C MET A 139 -14.57 6.84 -7.60
N ALA A 140 -15.49 6.16 -6.90
CA ALA A 140 -16.69 5.57 -7.50
C ALA A 140 -17.52 6.61 -8.25
N LEU A 141 -17.69 7.81 -7.69
CA LEU A 141 -18.39 8.92 -8.32
C LEU A 141 -17.67 9.40 -9.59
N VAL A 142 -16.36 9.63 -9.54
CA VAL A 142 -15.56 10.05 -10.70
C VAL A 142 -15.66 9.04 -11.84
N VAL A 143 -15.48 7.75 -11.52
CA VAL A 143 -15.57 6.66 -12.50
C VAL A 143 -16.97 6.57 -13.09
N PHE A 144 -18.01 6.65 -12.24
CA PHE A 144 -19.40 6.64 -12.71
C PHE A 144 -19.70 7.80 -13.65
N LEU A 145 -19.26 9.02 -13.32
CA LEU A 145 -19.45 10.21 -14.16
C LEU A 145 -18.68 10.12 -15.49
N ALA A 146 -17.46 9.55 -15.48
CA ALA A 146 -16.62 9.42 -16.67
C ALA A 146 -17.20 8.46 -17.72
N PHE A 147 -17.80 7.35 -17.26
CA PHE A 147 -18.29 6.29 -18.14
C PHE A 147 -19.80 6.30 -18.35
N ARG A 148 -20.59 6.76 -17.39
CA ARG A 148 -22.06 6.69 -17.38
C ARG A 148 -22.61 5.27 -17.59
N VAL A 149 -21.80 4.25 -17.28
CA VAL A 149 -22.16 2.84 -17.39
C VAL A 149 -21.76 2.14 -16.08
N PHE A 150 -22.70 1.37 -15.52
CA PHE A 150 -22.57 0.76 -14.20
C PHE A 150 -21.53 -0.38 -14.15
N VAL A 151 -21.45 -1.21 -15.18
CA VAL A 151 -20.56 -2.39 -15.18
C VAL A 151 -19.07 -1.99 -15.13
N PRO A 152 -18.57 -1.08 -15.99
CA PRO A 152 -17.20 -0.60 -15.86
C PRO A 152 -16.93 0.10 -14.53
N ALA A 153 -17.91 0.84 -13.98
CA ALA A 153 -17.74 1.49 -12.69
C ALA A 153 -17.50 0.49 -11.55
N ILE A 154 -18.29 -0.59 -11.49
CA ILE A 154 -18.06 -1.67 -10.52
C ILE A 154 -16.72 -2.35 -10.77
N ALA A 155 -16.34 -2.58 -12.03
CA ALA A 155 -15.08 -3.26 -12.35
C ALA A 155 -13.87 -2.51 -11.77
N VAL A 156 -13.82 -1.18 -11.95
CA VAL A 156 -12.75 -0.33 -11.41
C VAL A 156 -12.76 -0.34 -9.88
N ILE A 157 -13.93 -0.18 -9.25
CA ILE A 157 -14.04 -0.21 -7.78
C ILE A 157 -13.58 -1.55 -7.21
N PHE A 158 -13.97 -2.65 -7.86
CA PHE A 158 -13.57 -4.00 -7.47
C PHE A 158 -12.06 -4.21 -7.62
N CYS A 159 -11.45 -3.66 -8.67
CA CYS A 159 -10.01 -3.74 -8.87
C CYS A 159 -9.28 -2.95 -7.78
N ALA A 160 -9.65 -1.70 -7.54
CA ALA A 160 -9.05 -0.89 -6.47
C ALA A 160 -9.20 -1.53 -5.07
N PHE A 161 -10.34 -2.17 -4.77
CA PHE A 161 -10.53 -2.94 -3.54
C PHE A 161 -9.55 -4.12 -3.44
N THR A 162 -9.42 -4.85 -4.54
CA THR A 162 -8.51 -5.99 -4.66
C THR A 162 -7.05 -5.54 -4.49
N ASP A 163 -6.67 -4.40 -5.06
CA ASP A 163 -5.31 -3.84 -4.98
C ASP A 163 -4.95 -3.48 -3.54
N ILE A 164 -5.82 -2.78 -2.81
CA ILE A 164 -5.57 -2.47 -1.39
C ILE A 164 -5.50 -3.76 -0.58
N THR A 165 -6.42 -4.70 -0.81
CA THR A 165 -6.49 -5.95 -0.04
C THR A 165 -5.21 -6.76 -0.22
N MET A 166 -4.75 -6.94 -1.46
CA MET A 166 -3.51 -7.66 -1.73
C MET A 166 -2.28 -6.91 -1.22
N THR A 167 -2.27 -5.57 -1.32
CA THR A 167 -1.16 -4.75 -0.80
C THR A 167 -1.08 -4.83 0.72
N ALA A 168 -2.21 -4.73 1.42
CA ALA A 168 -2.28 -4.88 2.87
C ALA A 168 -1.83 -6.27 3.34
N ALA A 169 -2.17 -7.33 2.59
CA ALA A 169 -1.65 -8.66 2.86
C ALA A 169 -0.13 -8.72 2.64
N GLY A 170 0.37 -8.11 1.56
CA GLY A 170 1.80 -7.98 1.27
C GLY A 170 2.57 -7.22 2.36
N MET A 171 2.00 -6.15 2.92
CA MET A 171 2.56 -5.44 4.07
C MET A 171 2.77 -6.38 5.26
N SER A 172 1.77 -7.21 5.55
CA SER A 172 1.85 -8.17 6.66
C SER A 172 2.94 -9.23 6.44
N LEU A 173 3.16 -9.64 5.19
CA LEU A 173 4.22 -10.60 4.82
C LEU A 173 5.62 -10.00 4.91
N VAL A 174 5.77 -8.73 4.55
CA VAL A 174 7.07 -8.01 4.61
C VAL A 174 7.35 -7.47 6.03
N GLY A 175 6.36 -7.49 6.92
CA GLY A 175 6.49 -6.98 8.29
C GLY A 175 6.43 -5.45 8.38
N ILE A 176 5.74 -4.80 7.44
CA ILE A 176 5.51 -3.35 7.47
C ILE A 176 4.25 -3.09 8.28
N ASP A 177 4.40 -2.28 9.32
CA ASP A 177 3.30 -1.85 10.17
C ASP A 177 2.39 -0.85 9.46
N LEU A 178 1.11 -0.89 9.79
CA LEU A 178 0.15 0.14 9.41
C LEU A 178 0.41 1.40 10.24
N SER A 179 1.00 2.41 9.63
CA SER A 179 1.27 3.75 10.19
C SER A 179 0.61 4.84 9.33
N LEU A 180 0.58 6.10 9.81
CA LEU A 180 0.04 7.21 9.02
C LEU A 180 0.72 7.34 7.62
N PRO A 181 2.07 7.25 7.52
CA PRO A 181 2.76 7.21 6.22
C PRO A 181 2.29 6.08 5.29
N THR A 182 2.15 4.87 5.81
CA THR A 182 1.73 3.71 4.99
C THR A 182 0.26 3.80 4.57
N VAL A 183 -0.61 4.40 5.40
CA VAL A 183 -2.00 4.69 5.01
C VAL A 183 -2.03 5.70 3.88
N ALA A 184 -1.22 6.76 3.94
CA ALA A 184 -1.10 7.70 2.84
C ALA A 184 -0.61 7.01 1.55
N ALA A 185 0.33 6.06 1.66
CA ALA A 185 0.79 5.24 0.55
C ALA A 185 -0.34 4.38 -0.05
N LEU A 186 -1.17 3.74 0.78
CA LEU A 186 -2.34 2.99 0.35
C LEU A 186 -3.37 3.89 -0.36
N LEU A 187 -3.65 5.08 0.17
CA LEU A 187 -4.55 6.05 -0.47
C LEU A 187 -4.00 6.54 -1.81
N MET A 188 -2.68 6.73 -1.92
CA MET A 188 -2.03 7.11 -3.17
C MET A 188 -2.08 5.97 -4.20
N LEU A 189 -1.91 4.71 -3.76
CA LEU A 189 -2.07 3.53 -4.60
C LEU A 189 -3.46 3.48 -5.26
N ILE A 190 -4.52 3.84 -4.54
CA ILE A 190 -5.87 3.94 -5.11
C ILE A 190 -5.88 4.86 -6.34
N GLY A 191 -5.23 6.02 -6.24
CA GLY A 191 -5.14 6.97 -7.35
C GLY A 191 -4.42 6.38 -8.57
N TYR A 192 -3.25 5.77 -8.35
CA TYR A 192 -2.47 5.17 -9.44
C TYR A 192 -3.19 3.99 -10.12
N SER A 193 -3.85 3.14 -9.33
CA SER A 193 -4.64 1.99 -9.83
C SER A 193 -5.79 2.46 -10.72
N VAL A 194 -6.55 3.43 -10.22
CA VAL A 194 -7.76 3.94 -10.89
C VAL A 194 -7.41 4.66 -12.19
N ASP A 195 -6.27 5.35 -12.28
CA ASP A 195 -5.82 5.99 -13.52
C ASP A 195 -5.61 4.99 -14.66
N SER A 196 -4.94 3.86 -14.37
CA SER A 196 -4.68 2.80 -15.35
C SER A 196 -5.98 2.10 -15.77
N ASP A 197 -6.85 1.85 -14.80
CA ASP A 197 -8.16 1.24 -14.99
C ASP A 197 -9.12 2.12 -15.82
N ILE A 198 -9.10 3.43 -15.58
CA ILE A 198 -9.87 4.42 -16.36
C ILE A 198 -9.32 4.48 -17.78
N LEU A 199 -8.00 4.53 -17.97
CA LEU A 199 -7.39 4.57 -19.30
C LEU A 199 -7.78 3.34 -20.14
N LEU A 200 -7.69 2.15 -19.55
CA LEU A 200 -8.09 0.90 -20.18
C LEU A 200 -9.56 0.96 -20.62
N THR A 201 -10.44 1.28 -19.68
CA THR A 201 -11.88 1.34 -19.91
C THR A 201 -12.24 2.37 -20.98
N MET A 202 -11.63 3.57 -20.93
CA MET A 202 -11.82 4.63 -21.93
C MET A 202 -11.39 4.19 -23.32
N ARG A 203 -10.23 3.54 -23.45
CA ARG A 203 -9.74 3.07 -24.75
C ARG A 203 -10.63 1.99 -25.34
N VAL A 204 -11.15 1.08 -24.52
CA VAL A 204 -12.01 0.00 -25.03
C VAL A 204 -13.40 0.52 -25.40
N LEU A 205 -14.00 1.37 -24.56
CA LEU A 205 -15.40 1.80 -24.74
C LEU A 205 -15.57 2.98 -25.71
N LYS A 206 -14.65 3.95 -25.73
CA LYS A 206 -14.86 5.21 -26.47
C LYS A 206 -14.10 5.32 -27.78
N ARG A 207 -13.02 4.54 -27.98
CA ARG A 207 -12.33 4.55 -29.29
C ARG A 207 -13.08 3.70 -30.31
N GLN A 208 -12.95 4.05 -31.58
CA GLN A 208 -13.39 3.25 -32.73
C GLN A 208 -12.34 2.16 -33.03
N GLY A 209 -12.72 1.09 -33.75
CA GLY A 209 -11.81 0.00 -34.16
C GLY A 209 -12.10 -1.35 -33.51
N LYS A 210 -11.24 -2.34 -33.80
CA LYS A 210 -11.36 -3.71 -33.28
C LYS A 210 -11.01 -3.76 -31.78
N LEU A 211 -11.70 -4.62 -31.03
CA LEU A 211 -11.48 -4.79 -29.59
C LEU A 211 -10.02 -5.15 -29.27
N GLU A 212 -9.42 -6.03 -30.06
CA GLU A 212 -8.05 -6.50 -29.89
C GLU A 212 -7.01 -5.37 -30.03
N GLU A 213 -7.19 -4.49 -31.02
CA GLU A 213 -6.33 -3.32 -31.25
C GLU A 213 -6.47 -2.30 -30.13
N LYS A 214 -7.70 -2.08 -29.63
CA LYS A 214 -7.96 -1.19 -28.49
C LYS A 214 -7.29 -1.69 -27.22
N LEU A 215 -7.44 -2.98 -26.92
CA LEU A 215 -6.83 -3.62 -25.75
C LEU A 215 -5.30 -3.60 -25.84
N SER A 216 -4.73 -3.97 -26.99
CA SER A 216 -3.27 -3.96 -27.19
C SER A 216 -2.69 -2.54 -27.07
N GLY A 217 -3.35 -1.56 -27.68
CA GLY A 217 -2.93 -0.17 -27.55
C GLY A 217 -3.05 0.35 -26.11
N ALA A 218 -4.11 -0.01 -25.40
CA ALA A 218 -4.26 0.33 -23.98
C ALA A 218 -3.16 -0.29 -23.14
N PHE A 219 -2.87 -1.57 -23.35
CA PHE A 219 -1.81 -2.32 -22.68
C PHE A 219 -0.46 -1.64 -22.84
N GLN A 220 -0.06 -1.30 -24.07
CA GLN A 220 1.21 -0.62 -24.31
C GLN A 220 1.31 0.70 -23.54
N THR A 221 0.26 1.53 -23.58
CA THR A 221 0.29 2.82 -22.89
C THR A 221 0.29 2.66 -21.38
N GLY A 222 -0.58 1.82 -20.82
CA GLY A 222 -0.64 1.67 -19.37
C GLY A 222 0.56 0.94 -18.78
N ILE A 223 1.14 -0.05 -19.47
CA ILE A 223 2.42 -0.64 -19.04
C ILE A 223 3.52 0.44 -18.99
N ILE A 224 3.61 1.34 -19.98
CA ILE A 224 4.59 2.43 -19.94
C ILE A 224 4.33 3.36 -18.75
N MET A 225 3.07 3.74 -18.49
CA MET A 225 2.72 4.57 -17.33
C MET A 225 3.11 3.90 -16.01
N THR A 226 2.62 2.67 -15.77
CA THR A 226 2.85 1.95 -14.51
C THR A 226 4.33 1.63 -14.32
N THR A 227 5.06 1.21 -15.36
CA THR A 227 6.51 0.93 -15.25
C THR A 227 7.32 2.19 -14.97
N THR A 228 6.93 3.35 -15.51
CA THR A 228 7.58 4.62 -15.18
C THR A 228 7.38 4.98 -13.71
N THR A 229 6.17 4.80 -13.19
CA THR A 229 5.88 4.99 -11.76
C THR A 229 6.65 4.00 -10.89
N ILE A 230 6.67 2.71 -11.25
CA ILE A 230 7.45 1.68 -10.54
C ILE A 230 8.93 2.05 -10.53
N ALA A 231 9.50 2.52 -11.65
CA ALA A 231 10.90 2.93 -11.72
C ALA A 231 11.20 4.12 -10.80
N ALA A 232 10.31 5.11 -10.74
CA ALA A 232 10.44 6.26 -9.85
C ALA A 232 10.36 5.85 -8.37
N VAL A 233 9.38 5.00 -8.01
CA VAL A 233 9.22 4.49 -6.65
C VAL A 233 10.39 3.56 -6.28
N ALA A 234 10.91 2.76 -7.22
CA ALA A 234 12.09 1.93 -6.99
C ALA A 234 13.35 2.77 -6.75
N ALA A 235 13.53 3.86 -7.50
CA ALA A 235 14.62 4.81 -7.23
C ALA A 235 14.47 5.43 -5.83
N MET A 236 13.25 5.84 -5.46
CA MET A 236 12.94 6.32 -4.10
C MET A 236 13.23 5.26 -3.04
N TRP A 237 12.89 3.99 -3.30
CA TRP A 237 13.16 2.86 -2.41
C TRP A 237 14.66 2.66 -2.19
N VAL A 238 15.45 2.66 -3.27
CA VAL A 238 16.92 2.49 -3.20
C VAL A 238 17.56 3.66 -2.45
N VAL A 239 17.15 4.89 -2.73
CA VAL A 239 17.67 6.08 -2.04
C VAL A 239 17.27 6.08 -0.57
N ALA A 240 16.03 5.70 -0.24
CA ALA A 240 15.58 5.61 1.15
C ALA A 240 16.29 4.49 1.92
N PHE A 241 16.56 3.35 1.26
CA PHE A 241 17.32 2.26 1.85
C PHE A 241 18.77 2.66 2.10
N ALA A 242 19.46 3.23 1.09
CA ALA A 242 20.84 3.69 1.21
C ALA A 242 20.98 4.85 2.20
N GLY A 243 19.99 5.74 2.24
CA GLY A 243 19.88 6.85 3.18
C GLY A 243 19.29 6.44 4.53
N GLN A 244 19.03 5.16 4.80
CA GLN A 244 18.49 4.68 6.07
C GLN A 244 17.27 5.49 6.59
N ILE A 245 16.40 5.93 5.67
CA ILE A 245 15.19 6.69 6.00
C ILE A 245 14.01 5.72 6.05
N THR A 246 13.78 5.12 7.22
CA THR A 246 12.77 4.06 7.42
C THR A 246 11.38 4.44 6.92
N VAL A 247 10.93 5.67 7.18
CA VAL A 247 9.58 6.12 6.79
C VAL A 247 9.39 6.13 5.27
N ILE A 248 10.34 6.68 4.53
CA ILE A 248 10.27 6.74 3.06
C ILE A 248 10.40 5.34 2.47
N TRP A 249 11.25 4.50 3.09
CA TRP A 249 11.41 3.11 2.69
C TRP A 249 10.12 2.29 2.88
N GLU A 250 9.41 2.47 4.01
CA GLU A 250 8.09 1.85 4.26
C GLU A 250 7.07 2.30 3.19
N ILE A 251 6.94 3.61 2.92
CA ILE A 251 6.07 4.15 1.87
C ILE A 251 6.40 3.53 0.50
N ALA A 252 7.68 3.55 0.12
CA ALA A 252 8.13 3.05 -1.18
C ALA A 252 7.86 1.56 -1.33
N THR A 253 8.05 0.77 -0.27
CA THR A 253 7.81 -0.68 -0.28
C THR A 253 6.32 -0.97 -0.46
N VAL A 254 5.44 -0.27 0.25
CA VAL A 254 3.98 -0.40 0.10
C VAL A 254 3.56 -0.10 -1.34
N LEU A 255 4.07 0.99 -1.92
CA LEU A 255 3.75 1.38 -3.29
C LEU A 255 4.30 0.38 -4.32
N LEU A 256 5.51 -0.14 -4.15
CA LEU A 256 6.07 -1.14 -5.08
C LEU A 256 5.24 -2.41 -5.10
N ILE A 257 4.89 -2.94 -3.91
CA ILE A 257 4.01 -4.11 -3.79
C ILE A 257 2.69 -3.82 -4.48
N GLY A 258 2.08 -2.68 -4.16
CA GLY A 258 0.79 -2.29 -4.71
C GLY A 258 0.80 -2.10 -6.22
N LEU A 259 1.76 -1.39 -6.79
CA LEU A 259 1.83 -1.12 -8.23
C LEU A 259 2.09 -2.39 -9.05
N VAL A 260 2.82 -3.36 -8.51
CA VAL A 260 3.04 -4.67 -9.17
C VAL A 260 1.74 -5.47 -9.19
N LEU A 261 1.01 -5.50 -8.07
CA LEU A 261 -0.28 -6.20 -7.95
C LEU A 261 -1.37 -5.51 -8.78
N ASP A 262 -1.39 -4.19 -8.77
CA ASP A 262 -2.26 -3.34 -9.59
C ASP A 262 -2.08 -3.64 -11.07
N MET A 263 -0.84 -3.65 -11.56
CA MET A 263 -0.54 -3.98 -12.96
C MET A 263 -1.13 -5.34 -13.35
N MET A 264 -1.01 -6.34 -12.48
CA MET A 264 -1.64 -7.64 -12.70
C MET A 264 -3.17 -7.52 -12.73
N ASN A 265 -3.76 -6.81 -11.76
CA ASN A 265 -5.20 -6.72 -11.59
C ASN A 265 -5.88 -5.90 -12.71
N THR A 266 -5.32 -4.77 -13.14
CA THR A 266 -5.81 -4.01 -14.30
C THR A 266 -5.79 -4.85 -15.57
N TRP A 267 -4.68 -5.53 -15.87
CA TRP A 267 -4.51 -6.22 -17.16
C TRP A 267 -5.12 -7.63 -17.20
N LEU A 268 -5.43 -8.21 -16.05
CA LEU A 268 -6.08 -9.52 -15.97
C LEU A 268 -7.55 -9.39 -15.55
N THR A 269 -7.83 -8.74 -14.43
CA THR A 269 -9.19 -8.62 -13.88
C THR A 269 -9.99 -7.57 -14.63
N ASN A 270 -9.55 -6.31 -14.64
CA ASN A 270 -10.32 -5.24 -15.29
C ASN A 270 -10.45 -5.47 -16.79
N ALA A 271 -9.33 -5.74 -17.47
CA ALA A 271 -9.35 -6.07 -18.90
C ALA A 271 -10.23 -7.29 -19.21
N GLY A 272 -10.21 -8.32 -18.36
CA GLY A 272 -11.08 -9.49 -18.47
C GLY A 272 -12.56 -9.13 -18.36
N ILE A 273 -12.95 -8.36 -17.34
CA ILE A 273 -14.33 -7.92 -17.11
C ILE A 273 -14.83 -7.04 -18.26
N ILE A 274 -14.03 -6.07 -18.70
CA ILE A 274 -14.40 -5.17 -19.80
C ILE A 274 -14.47 -5.92 -21.14
N LYS A 275 -13.53 -6.83 -21.41
CA LYS A 275 -13.57 -7.70 -22.60
C LYS A 275 -14.86 -8.52 -22.62
N TRP A 276 -15.21 -9.16 -21.50
CA TRP A 276 -16.46 -9.91 -21.36
C TRP A 276 -17.70 -9.03 -21.57
N PHE A 277 -17.71 -7.83 -20.97
CA PHE A 277 -18.83 -6.89 -21.09
C PHE A 277 -19.05 -6.46 -22.55
N VAL A 278 -17.99 -6.10 -23.26
CA VAL A 278 -18.07 -5.67 -24.67
C VAL A 278 -18.49 -6.83 -25.57
N THR A 279 -17.95 -8.05 -25.37
CA THR A 279 -18.36 -9.21 -26.18
C THR A 279 -19.81 -9.62 -25.93
N THR A 280 -20.33 -9.42 -24.72
CA THR A 280 -21.71 -9.81 -24.34
C THR A 280 -22.74 -8.76 -24.77
N ARG A 281 -22.39 -7.46 -24.74
CA ARG A 281 -23.26 -6.37 -25.19
C ARG A 281 -23.09 -5.95 -26.65
N GLY A 282 -22.02 -6.36 -27.32
CA GLY A 282 -21.56 -5.81 -28.60
C GLY A 282 -21.11 -6.86 -29.62
N GLY A 283 -21.83 -7.98 -29.73
CA GLY A 283 -22.00 -8.70 -30.99
C GLY A 283 -22.93 -7.94 -31.96
N LYS A 284 -22.72 -6.63 -32.12
CA LYS A 284 -23.28 -5.75 -33.14
C LYS A 284 -22.25 -4.67 -33.46
#